data_AF-A0A7K6HL00-F1
#
_entry.id   AF-A0A7K6HL00-F1
#
_cell.length_a   1.000
_cell.length_b   1.000
_cell.length_c   1.000
_cell.angle_alpha   90.00
_cell.angle_beta   90.00
_cell.angle_gamma   90.00
#
_symmetry.space_group_name_H-M   'P 1'
#
loop_
_entity.id
_entity.type
_entity.pdbx_description
1 polymer ?
#
loop_
_entity_poly.entity_id
_entity_poly.type
_entity_poly.pdbx_seq_one_letter_code
_entity_poly.pdbx_strand_id
1 'polypeptide(L)' 'ADTEAPRFEHMGLDGRLLRAVAELGWAVPTAVQAQAIPLALEGRDVLARARTGSGKTGAYGLPLLQKLL' A
#
# COMPACT_ATOMS: atom_id res chain seq x y z
N ALA A 1 -7.38 17.52 15.31
CA ALA A 1 -7.64 16.13 15.71
C ALA A 1 -6.46 15.33 15.20
N ASP A 2 -5.78 14.57 16.06
CA ASP A 2 -4.60 13.78 15.69
C ASP A 2 -4.88 12.93 14.44
N THR A 3 -4.31 13.32 13.31
CA THR A 3 -4.35 12.48 12.11
C THR A 3 -3.35 11.37 12.36
N GLU A 4 -3.84 10.22 12.83
CA GLU A 4 -3.04 9.02 12.95
C GLU A 4 -2.30 8.77 11.62
N ALA A 5 -0.99 8.57 11.67
CA ALA A 5 -0.20 8.31 10.48
C ALA A 5 -0.79 7.11 9.73
N PRO A 6 -0.85 7.12 8.39
CA PRO A 6 -1.39 6.00 7.63
C PRO A 6 -0.60 4.73 7.97
N ARG A 7 -1.31 3.61 8.16
CA ARG A 7 -0.74 2.30 8.52
C ARG A 7 -1.18 1.25 7.49
N PHE A 8 -0.32 0.28 7.20
CA PHE A 8 -0.66 -0.79 6.23
C PHE A 8 -1.81 -1.67 6.73
N GLU A 9 -1.90 -1.86 8.04
CA GLU A 9 -2.93 -2.64 8.73
C GLU A 9 -4.34 -2.07 8.50
N HIS A 10 -4.45 -0.77 8.22
CA HIS A 10 -5.72 -0.10 7.97
C HIS A 10 -6.13 -0.12 6.48
N MET A 11 -5.34 -0.73 5.60
CA MET A 11 -5.58 -0.74 4.15
C MET A 11 -6.35 -1.96 3.65
N GLY A 12 -6.75 -2.88 4.52
CA GLY A 12 -7.51 -4.08 4.12
C GLY A 12 -6.66 -5.15 3.41
N LEU A 13 -5.37 -5.23 3.74
CA LEU A 13 -4.46 -6.25 3.21
C LEU A 13 -4.55 -7.55 4.02
N ASP A 14 -4.36 -8.69 3.34
CA ASP A 14 -4.22 -10.01 3.95
C ASP A 14 -3.03 -10.04 4.92
N GLY A 15 -3.18 -10.75 6.04
CA GLY A 15 -2.14 -10.86 7.06
C GLY A 15 -0.80 -11.39 6.55
N ARG A 16 -0.77 -12.20 5.48
CA ARG A 16 0.46 -12.64 4.81
C ARG A 16 1.21 -11.48 4.18
N LEU A 17 0.50 -10.55 3.54
CA LEU A 17 1.10 -9.35 2.96
C LEU A 17 1.59 -8.40 4.04
N LEU A 18 0.83 -8.22 5.12
CA LEU A 18 1.25 -7.38 6.25
C LEU A 18 2.54 -7.90 6.89
N ARG A 19 2.67 -9.24 7.07
CA ARG A 19 3.92 -9.85 7.55
C ARG A 19 5.08 -9.58 6.59
N ALA A 20 4.89 -9.79 5.28
CA ALA A 20 5.94 -9.55 4.30
C ALA A 20 6.39 -8.07 4.26
N VAL A 21 5.45 -7.13 4.36
CA VAL A 21 5.72 -5.69 4.45
C VAL A 21 6.56 -5.37 5.70
N ALA A 22 6.22 -5.95 6.85
CA ALA A 22 6.99 -5.80 8.09
C ALA A 22 8.41 -6.39 7.97
N GLU A 23 8.55 -7.58 7.37
CA GLU A 23 9.86 -8.22 7.12
C GLU A 23 10.75 -7.41 6.17
N LEU A 24 10.15 -6.71 5.21
CA LEU A 24 10.84 -5.75 4.33
C LEU A 24 11.23 -4.44 5.05
N GLY A 25 10.85 -4.27 6.31
CA GLY A 25 11.12 -3.06 7.10
C GLY A 25 10.26 -1.86 6.70
N TRP A 26 9.13 -2.07 6.04
CA TRP A 26 8.22 -1.00 5.63
C TRP A 26 7.30 -0.61 6.78
N ALA A 27 7.81 0.18 7.72
CA ALA A 27 7.08 0.56 8.93
C ALA A 27 5.86 1.46 8.66
N VAL A 28 5.96 2.37 7.68
CA VAL A 28 4.91 3.32 7.32
C VAL A 28 4.79 3.37 5.81
N PRO A 29 3.57 3.32 5.24
CA PRO A 29 3.34 3.49 3.82
C PRO A 29 3.81 4.86 3.35
N THR A 30 4.43 4.91 2.18
CA THR A 30 4.74 6.19 1.53
C THR A 30 3.44 6.89 1.09
N ALA A 31 3.51 8.19 0.82
CA ALA A 31 2.33 8.95 0.39
C ALA A 31 1.62 8.35 -0.84
N VAL A 32 2.37 7.82 -1.81
CA VAL A 32 1.78 7.17 -3.00
C VAL A 32 1.17 5.82 -2.67
N GLN A 33 1.73 5.06 -1.73
CA GLN A 33 1.17 3.79 -1.27
C GLN A 33 -0.13 4.02 -0.49
N ALA A 34 -0.12 4.97 0.45
CA ALA A 34 -1.28 5.32 1.27
C ALA A 34 -2.48 5.79 0.45
N GLN A 35 -2.24 6.47 -0.68
CA GLN A 35 -3.30 6.90 -1.59
C GLN A 35 -3.70 5.81 -2.59
N ALA A 36 -2.75 5.07 -3.17
CA ALA A 36 -3.05 4.16 -4.27
C ALA A 36 -3.57 2.79 -3.81
N ILE A 37 -3.09 2.25 -2.69
CA ILE A 37 -3.41 0.89 -2.25
C ILE A 37 -4.92 0.75 -1.99
N PRO A 38 -5.58 1.60 -1.18
CA PRO A 38 -7.02 1.46 -0.94
C PRO A 38 -7.84 1.56 -2.23
N LEU A 39 -7.52 2.52 -3.10
CA LEU A 39 -8.22 2.72 -4.38
C LEU A 39 -8.07 1.50 -5.31
N ALA A 40 -6.89 0.90 -5.37
CA ALA A 40 -6.64 -0.27 -6.20
C ALA A 40 -7.34 -1.54 -5.66
N LEU A 41 -7.46 -1.66 -4.33
CA LEU A 41 -8.21 -2.74 -3.66
C LEU A 41 -9.72 -2.60 -3.85
N GLU A 42 -10.23 -1.37 -3.94
CA GLU A 42 -11.61 -1.07 -4.36
C GLU A 42 -11.87 -1.39 -5.85
N GLY A 43 -10.85 -1.84 -6.61
CA GLY A 43 -10.98 -2.19 -8.01
C GLY A 43 -10.98 -0.99 -8.96
N ARG A 44 -10.57 0.19 -8.49
CA ARG A 44 -10.50 1.40 -9.32
C ARG A 44 -9.22 1.41 -10.15
N ASP A 45 -9.31 1.99 -11.35
CA ASP A 45 -8.12 2.31 -12.14
C ASP A 45 -7.34 3.46 -11.50
N VAL A 46 -6.03 3.29 -11.34
CA VAL A 46 -5.15 4.25 -10.63
C VAL A 46 -4.01 4.70 -11.55
N LEU A 47 -3.94 6.01 -11.80
CA LEU A 47 -2.76 6.65 -12.39
C LEU A 47 -1.92 7.33 -11.29
N ALA A 48 -0.80 6.72 -10.91
CA ALA A 48 0.09 7.25 -9.88
C ALA A 48 1.29 8.02 -10.49
N ARG A 49 1.35 9.34 -10.28
CA ARG A 49 2.51 10.18 -10.65
C ARG A 49 3.37 10.50 -9.44
N ALA A 50 4.54 9.88 -9.34
CA ALA A 50 5.52 10.17 -8.30
C ALA A 50 6.96 9.91 -8.79
N ARG A 51 7.96 10.52 -8.14
CA ARG A 51 9.39 10.35 -8.50
C ARG A 51 9.90 8.90 -8.28
N THR A 52 11.02 8.50 -8.87
CA THR A 52 11.68 7.23 -8.53
C THR A 52 12.05 7.19 -7.05
N GLY A 53 11.97 6.01 -6.41
CA GLY A 53 12.17 5.86 -4.97
C GLY A 53 10.96 6.21 -4.08
N SER A 54 9.84 6.68 -4.67
CA SER A 54 8.62 7.01 -3.89
C SER A 54 7.80 5.80 -3.41
N GLY A 55 8.18 4.57 -3.75
CA GLY A 55 7.45 3.36 -3.35
C GLY A 55 6.32 2.92 -4.29
N LYS A 56 6.26 3.44 -5.53
CA LYS A 56 5.26 3.05 -6.56
C LYS A 56 5.19 1.53 -6.79
N THR A 57 6.31 0.82 -6.71
CA THR A 57 6.35 -0.64 -6.87
C THR A 57 5.48 -1.37 -5.84
N GLY A 58 5.59 -1.00 -4.56
CA GLY A 58 4.70 -1.52 -3.52
C GLY A 58 3.25 -1.05 -3.71
N ALA A 59 3.06 0.17 -4.22
CA ALA A 59 1.73 0.78 -4.39
C ALA A 59 0.83 0.03 -5.38
N TYR A 60 1.37 -0.58 -6.45
CA TYR A 60 0.60 -1.47 -7.34
C TYR A 60 0.82 -2.96 -7.03
N GLY A 61 1.99 -3.33 -6.52
CA GLY A 61 2.35 -4.72 -6.25
C GLY A 61 1.54 -5.35 -5.13
N LEU A 62 1.33 -4.63 -4.02
CA LEU A 62 0.53 -5.14 -2.89
C LEU A 62 -0.93 -5.40 -3.28
N PRO A 63 -1.65 -4.46 -3.96
CA PRO A 63 -2.99 -4.75 -4.47
C PRO A 63 -3.04 -5.90 -5.48
N LEU A 64 -2.02 -6.04 -6.33
CA LEU A 64 -1.96 -7.13 -7.30
C LEU A 64 -1.84 -8.48 -6.59
N LEU A 65 -0.92 -8.59 -5.62
CA LEU A 65 -0.76 -9.81 -4.82
C LEU A 65 -2.03 -10.12 -4.03
N GLN A 66 -2.68 -9.11 -3.42
CA GLN A 66 -3.94 -9.30 -2.70
C GLN A 66 -5.02 -9.95 -3.57
N LYS A 67 -5.09 -9.61 -4.87
CA LYS A 67 -6.07 -10.20 -5.80
C LYS A 67 -5.77 -11.65 -6.18
N LEU A 68 -4.53 -12.11 -6.01
CA LEU A 68 -4.11 -13.48 -6.31
C LEU A 68 -4.25 -14.42 -5.10
N LEU A 69 -4.38 -13.87 -3.90
CA LEU A 69 -4.47 -14.57 -2.63
C LEU A 69 -5.90 -14.97 -2.28
#